data_AF-K0R348-F1
#
_entry.id   AF-K0R348-F1
#
_cell.length_a   1.000
_cell.length_b   1.000
_cell.length_c   1.000
_cell.angle_alpha   90.00
_cell.angle_beta   90.00
_cell.angle_gamma   90.00
#
_symmetry.space_group_name_H-M   'P 1'
#
loop_
_entity.id
_entity.type
_entity.pdbx_description
1 polymer ?
#
loop_
_entity_poly.entity_id
_entity_poly.type
_entity_poly.pdbx_seq_one_letter_code
_entity_poly.pdbx_strand_id
1 'polypeptide(L)'
;MQPRDSKRAQPLPDPTLLEALDSNLLIRCASYLDADGLARLGRASAAFGTPPAGQQRSLANEAAHQQFRQSATDEERRCLPKHDGESNIGLYRALEQLREPLGFDELAGSGFSLQEHPARVTHKRLGGWSTAVSGHVMRSGRHFVEFTITVNQGIPMVDLGVIRPVSLTNDIDLGADWRGSVNPMSVSSRHVTHLYYQKN
;
A
#
# COMPACT_ATOMS: atom_id res chain seq x y z
N MET A 1 -36.50 13.98 -53.75
CA MET A 1 -35.33 13.97 -52.85
C MET A 1 -35.83 14.40 -51.47
N GLN A 2 -36.05 13.46 -50.55
CA GLN A 2 -36.49 13.77 -49.18
C GLN A 2 -35.27 13.89 -48.26
N PRO A 3 -35.23 14.83 -47.31
CA PRO A 3 -34.13 14.92 -46.36
C PRO A 3 -34.32 13.90 -45.23
N ARG A 4 -33.24 13.19 -44.93
CA ARG A 4 -33.13 12.12 -43.94
C ARG A 4 -33.31 12.66 -42.51
N ASP A 5 -34.09 11.94 -41.72
CA ASP A 5 -34.25 12.12 -40.28
C ASP A 5 -32.90 12.13 -39.55
N SER A 6 -32.62 13.27 -38.91
CA SER A 6 -31.45 13.44 -38.06
C SER A 6 -31.76 12.84 -36.69
N LYS A 7 -31.09 11.73 -36.39
CA LYS A 7 -31.06 11.03 -35.09
C LYS A 7 -30.93 12.05 -33.95
N ARG A 8 -31.99 12.22 -33.15
CA ARG A 8 -31.97 13.04 -31.92
C ARG A 8 -30.80 12.60 -31.04
N ALA A 9 -29.89 13.53 -30.78
CA ALA A 9 -28.97 13.42 -29.66
C ALA A 9 -29.80 13.24 -28.39
N GLN A 10 -29.48 12.20 -27.59
CA GLN A 10 -30.07 12.08 -26.27
C GLN A 10 -29.72 13.34 -25.45
N PRO A 11 -30.69 13.93 -24.72
CA PRO A 11 -30.38 15.03 -23.82
C PRO A 11 -29.34 14.57 -22.81
N LEU A 12 -28.26 15.34 -22.67
CA LEU A 12 -27.35 15.20 -21.52
C LEU A 12 -28.20 15.32 -20.24
N PRO A 13 -27.95 14.49 -19.21
CA PRO A 13 -28.67 14.58 -17.95
C PRO A 13 -28.54 16.00 -17.39
N ASP A 14 -29.64 16.49 -16.80
CA ASP A 14 -29.76 17.85 -16.27
C ASP A 14 -28.60 18.13 -15.31
N PRO A 15 -27.75 19.15 -15.56
CA PRO A 15 -26.59 19.44 -14.71
C PRO A 15 -26.99 19.80 -13.27
N THR A 16 -28.24 20.19 -13.05
CA THR A 16 -28.80 20.51 -11.72
C THR A 16 -29.06 19.27 -10.85
N LEU A 17 -29.16 18.05 -11.42
CA LEU A 17 -29.30 16.82 -10.63
C LEU A 17 -28.04 16.49 -9.82
N LEU A 18 -26.86 16.92 -10.31
CA LEU A 18 -25.59 16.78 -9.59
C LEU A 18 -25.44 17.84 -8.49
N GLU A 19 -26.00 19.04 -8.68
CA GLU A 19 -26.09 20.05 -7.62
C GLU A 19 -27.08 19.65 -6.51
N ALA A 20 -28.10 18.84 -6.85
CA ALA A 20 -29.06 18.30 -5.89
C ALA A 20 -28.51 17.14 -5.02
N LEU A 21 -27.38 16.54 -5.42
CA LEU A 21 -26.72 15.50 -4.63
C LEU A 21 -25.96 16.14 -3.48
N ASP A 22 -26.57 16.09 -2.28
CA ASP A 22 -25.94 16.56 -1.04
C ASP A 22 -24.54 15.93 -0.89
N SER A 23 -23.56 16.78 -0.58
CA SER A 23 -22.19 16.36 -0.30
C SER A 23 -22.13 15.29 0.80
N ASN A 24 -23.06 15.31 1.77
CA ASN A 24 -23.13 14.26 2.78
C ASN A 24 -23.55 12.90 2.21
N LEU A 25 -24.46 12.89 1.24
CA LEU A 25 -24.87 11.65 0.57
C LEU A 25 -23.71 11.09 -0.25
N LEU A 26 -23.00 11.95 -0.99
CA LEU A 26 -21.81 11.55 -1.74
C LEU A 26 -20.70 11.02 -0.84
N ILE A 27 -20.46 11.65 0.32
CA ILE A 27 -19.49 11.16 1.32
C ILE A 27 -19.92 9.80 1.86
N ARG A 28 -21.20 9.59 2.16
CA ARG A 28 -21.73 8.27 2.58
C ARG A 28 -21.58 7.21 1.49
N CYS A 29 -21.80 7.56 0.23
CA CYS A 29 -21.56 6.63 -0.88
C CYS A 29 -20.08 6.29 -1.01
N ALA A 30 -19.21 7.30 -0.92
CA ALA A 30 -17.76 7.12 -0.98
C ALA A 30 -17.23 6.29 0.20
N SER A 31 -17.92 6.28 1.35
CA SER A 31 -17.51 5.52 2.51
C SER A 31 -17.62 4.01 2.37
N TYR A 32 -18.26 3.51 1.29
CA TYR A 32 -18.28 2.09 0.94
C TYR A 32 -17.07 1.65 0.10
N LEU A 33 -16.22 2.59 -0.30
CA LEU A 33 -15.02 2.32 -1.09
C LEU A 33 -13.82 2.11 -0.16
N ASP A 34 -12.96 1.18 -0.54
CA ASP A 34 -11.61 1.03 -0.01
C ASP A 34 -10.71 2.21 -0.42
N ALA A 35 -9.48 2.26 0.10
CA ALA A 35 -8.58 3.37 -0.22
C ALA A 35 -8.29 3.48 -1.74
N ASP A 36 -8.26 2.36 -2.45
CA ASP A 36 -8.04 2.32 -3.91
C ASP A 36 -9.24 2.89 -4.68
N GLY A 37 -10.45 2.52 -4.29
CA GLY A 37 -11.70 3.06 -4.81
C GLY A 37 -11.79 4.56 -4.59
N LEU A 38 -11.46 5.05 -3.39
CA LEU A 38 -11.40 6.48 -3.08
C LEU A 38 -10.36 7.21 -3.91
N ALA A 39 -9.17 6.61 -4.10
CA ALA A 39 -8.12 7.19 -4.94
C ALA A 39 -8.55 7.26 -6.42
N ARG A 40 -9.21 6.21 -6.93
CA ARG A 40 -9.77 6.18 -8.29
C ARG A 40 -10.90 7.20 -8.46
N LEU A 41 -11.78 7.32 -7.46
CA LEU A 41 -12.85 8.31 -7.44
C LEU A 41 -12.28 9.73 -7.55
N GLY A 42 -11.25 10.04 -6.76
CA GLY A 42 -10.55 11.32 -6.82
C GLY A 42 -9.87 11.59 -8.17
N ARG A 43 -9.31 10.57 -8.83
CA ARG A 43 -8.68 10.70 -10.16
C ARG A 43 -9.69 10.82 -11.30
N ALA A 44 -10.87 10.24 -11.15
CA ALA A 44 -11.88 10.21 -12.22
C ALA A 44 -12.56 11.55 -12.45
N SER A 45 -12.60 12.45 -11.45
CA SER A 45 -13.27 13.75 -11.58
C SER A 45 -12.64 14.82 -10.70
N ALA A 46 -12.50 16.02 -11.26
CA ALA A 46 -12.05 17.20 -10.53
C ALA A 46 -12.97 17.55 -9.35
N ALA A 47 -14.27 17.20 -9.40
CA ALA A 47 -15.22 17.45 -8.32
C ALA A 47 -14.88 16.68 -7.03
N PHE A 48 -14.26 15.50 -7.14
CA PHE A 48 -13.87 14.67 -5.99
C PHE A 48 -12.39 14.81 -5.62
N GLY A 49 -11.56 15.21 -6.58
CA GLY A 49 -10.13 15.46 -6.41
C GLY A 49 -9.78 16.88 -5.95
N THR A 50 -10.65 17.86 -6.20
CA THR A 50 -10.42 19.27 -5.84
C THR A 50 -11.32 19.66 -4.67
N PRO A 51 -10.78 20.27 -3.60
CA PRO A 51 -11.60 20.86 -2.55
C PRO A 51 -12.49 21.98 -3.12
N PRO A 52 -13.82 21.94 -2.88
CA PRO A 52 -14.69 23.08 -3.16
C PRO A 52 -14.21 24.35 -2.45
N ALA A 53 -14.55 25.52 -2.99
CA ALA A 53 -14.17 26.79 -2.39
C ALA A 53 -14.64 26.88 -0.92
N GLY A 54 -13.71 27.12 -0.01
CA GLY A 54 -13.96 27.16 1.44
C GLY A 54 -13.85 25.83 2.19
N GLN A 55 -13.67 24.70 1.49
CA GLN A 55 -13.46 23.40 2.12
C GLN A 55 -11.97 23.06 2.22
N GLN A 56 -11.57 22.49 3.36
CA GLN A 56 -10.18 22.11 3.63
C GLN A 56 -9.76 20.81 2.92
N ARG A 57 -10.72 20.00 2.47
CA ARG A 57 -10.48 18.68 1.87
C ARG A 57 -11.38 18.46 0.67
N SER A 58 -10.88 17.72 -0.31
CA SER A 58 -11.69 17.18 -1.40
C SER A 58 -12.64 16.11 -0.86
N LEU A 59 -13.71 15.80 -1.60
CA LEU A 59 -14.72 14.83 -1.15
C LEU A 59 -14.12 13.46 -0.85
N ALA A 60 -13.26 12.93 -1.74
CA ALA A 60 -12.61 11.64 -1.52
C ALA A 60 -11.68 11.66 -0.29
N ASN A 61 -11.00 12.78 -0.03
CA ASN A 61 -10.18 12.95 1.16
C ASN A 61 -11.01 13.10 2.43
N GLU A 62 -12.16 13.75 2.38
CA GLU A 62 -13.05 13.89 3.52
C GLU A 62 -13.69 12.54 3.88
N ALA A 63 -14.11 11.76 2.88
CA ALA A 63 -14.59 10.39 3.10
C ALA A 63 -13.52 9.50 3.77
N ALA A 64 -12.30 9.48 3.24
CA ALA A 64 -11.18 8.76 3.85
C ALA A 64 -10.87 9.23 5.27
N HIS A 65 -10.91 10.55 5.49
CA HIS A 65 -10.66 11.14 6.81
C HIS A 65 -11.70 10.71 7.85
N GLN A 66 -12.97 10.69 7.47
CA GLN A 66 -14.05 10.22 8.34
C GLN A 66 -13.93 8.71 8.61
N GLN A 67 -13.66 7.91 7.58
CA GLN A 67 -13.47 6.47 7.71
C GLN A 67 -12.32 6.12 8.66
N PHE A 68 -11.16 6.76 8.52
CA PHE A 68 -10.05 6.58 9.45
C PHE A 68 -10.45 6.95 10.90
N ARG A 69 -11.08 8.12 11.10
CA ARG A 69 -11.50 8.58 12.42
C ARG A 69 -12.60 7.74 13.07
N GLN A 70 -13.42 7.04 12.30
CA GLN A 70 -14.51 6.22 12.84
C GLN A 70 -14.07 4.77 13.06
N SER A 71 -13.22 4.24 12.18
CA SER A 71 -12.86 2.82 12.20
C SER A 71 -11.57 2.50 12.95
N ALA A 72 -10.60 3.41 13.02
CA ALA A 72 -9.32 3.13 13.68
C ALA A 72 -9.46 3.13 15.20
N THR A 73 -8.87 2.13 15.87
CA THR A 73 -8.73 2.11 17.33
C THR A 73 -7.69 3.13 17.81
N ASP A 74 -7.65 3.40 19.11
CA ASP A 74 -6.68 4.34 19.68
C ASP A 74 -5.24 3.83 19.53
N GLU A 75 -5.02 2.52 19.62
CA GLU A 75 -3.73 1.89 19.36
C GLU A 75 -3.31 2.05 17.89
N GLU A 76 -4.21 1.77 16.94
CA GLU A 76 -3.94 1.93 15.50
C GLU A 76 -3.61 3.38 15.16
N ARG A 77 -4.34 4.36 15.74
CA ARG A 77 -4.07 5.79 15.56
C ARG A 77 -2.70 6.21 16.06
N ARG A 78 -2.23 5.62 17.17
CA ARG A 78 -0.89 5.89 17.70
C ARG A 78 0.22 5.33 16.81
N CYS A 79 -0.04 4.22 16.12
CA CYS A 79 0.89 3.65 15.14
C CYS A 79 0.88 4.39 13.79
N LEU A 80 -0.21 5.09 13.48
CA LEU A 80 -0.40 5.80 12.21
C LEU A 80 -0.47 7.32 12.40
N PRO A 81 0.60 7.99 12.86
CA PRO A 81 0.66 9.44 12.85
C PRO A 81 0.63 9.92 11.40
N LYS A 82 -0.17 10.96 11.18
CA LYS A 82 -0.26 11.61 9.87
C LYS A 82 0.99 12.44 9.63
N HIS A 83 1.66 12.22 8.50
CA HIS A 83 2.82 13.01 8.10
C HIS A 83 2.42 14.26 7.30
N ASP A 84 3.28 15.27 7.28
CA ASP A 84 3.05 16.48 6.49
C ASP A 84 2.99 16.15 4.99
N GLY A 85 2.01 16.71 4.29
CA GLY A 85 1.75 16.42 2.88
C GLY A 85 1.02 15.10 2.61
N GLU A 86 0.77 14.28 3.63
CA GLU A 86 0.04 13.02 3.47
C GLU A 86 -1.46 13.25 3.23
N SER A 87 -1.99 12.62 2.17
CA SER A 87 -3.43 12.60 1.91
C SER A 87 -4.17 11.72 2.93
N ASN A 88 -5.43 12.05 3.21
CA ASN A 88 -6.22 11.23 4.14
C ASN A 88 -6.53 9.86 3.53
N ILE A 89 -6.56 9.76 2.20
CA ILE A 89 -6.67 8.48 1.47
C ILE A 89 -5.41 7.63 1.73
N GLY A 90 -4.21 8.23 1.67
CA GLY A 90 -2.96 7.53 1.98
C GLY A 90 -2.91 7.04 3.43
N LEU A 91 -3.36 7.88 4.37
CA LEU A 91 -3.44 7.49 5.77
C LEU A 91 -4.47 6.36 6.01
N TYR A 92 -5.62 6.41 5.33
CA TYR A 92 -6.62 5.34 5.40
C TYR A 92 -6.10 4.04 4.78
N ARG A 93 -5.38 4.09 3.65
CA ARG A 93 -4.70 2.93 3.08
C ARG A 93 -3.71 2.31 4.07
N ALA A 94 -2.96 3.13 4.80
CA ALA A 94 -2.02 2.62 5.80
C ALA A 94 -2.72 1.87 6.95
N LEU A 95 -3.96 2.26 7.29
CA LEU A 95 -4.79 1.53 8.26
C LEU A 95 -5.26 0.19 7.70
N GLU A 96 -5.71 0.15 6.44
CA GLU A 96 -6.09 -1.11 5.78
C GLU A 96 -4.88 -2.07 5.75
N GLN A 97 -3.72 -1.58 5.33
CA GLN A 97 -2.48 -2.35 5.32
C GLN A 97 -2.07 -2.86 6.70
N LEU A 98 -2.24 -2.04 7.75
CA LEU A 98 -1.92 -2.44 9.13
C LEU A 98 -2.77 -3.64 9.60
N ARG A 99 -3.98 -3.80 9.05
CA ARG A 99 -4.92 -4.88 9.39
C ARG A 99 -4.75 -6.11 8.52
N GLU A 100 -4.13 -5.96 7.34
CA GLU A 100 -3.88 -7.08 6.46
C GLU A 100 -2.80 -8.02 7.02
N PRO A 101 -2.96 -9.35 6.85
CA PRO A 101 -1.88 -10.28 7.15
C PRO A 101 -0.63 -9.93 6.33
N LEU A 102 0.53 -9.93 6.98
CA LEU A 102 1.80 -9.64 6.33
C LEU A 102 2.12 -10.69 5.25
N GLY A 103 1.93 -10.33 3.98
CA GLY A 103 2.24 -11.19 2.83
C GLY A 103 3.69 -11.10 2.39
N PHE A 104 4.20 -12.15 1.74
CA PHE A 104 5.49 -12.13 1.05
C PHE A 104 5.26 -11.89 -0.45
N ASP A 105 5.51 -10.66 -0.88
CA ASP A 105 5.28 -10.22 -2.26
C ASP A 105 6.45 -10.55 -3.18
N GLU A 106 7.64 -10.69 -2.60
CA GLU A 106 8.88 -10.91 -3.34
C GLU A 106 9.69 -12.06 -2.75
N LEU A 107 10.07 -13.01 -3.61
CA LEU A 107 10.89 -14.18 -3.25
C LEU A 107 12.18 -14.15 -4.05
N ALA A 108 13.31 -14.13 -3.36
CA ALA A 108 14.65 -14.14 -3.91
C ALA A 108 15.36 -15.45 -3.59
N GLY A 109 16.23 -15.89 -4.50
CA GLY A 109 17.05 -17.10 -4.32
C GLY A 109 16.36 -18.38 -4.81
N SER A 110 16.72 -19.51 -4.22
CA SER A 110 16.29 -20.83 -4.69
C SER A 110 15.71 -21.66 -3.56
N GLY A 111 14.48 -22.13 -3.73
CA GLY A 111 13.87 -23.10 -2.81
C GLY A 111 12.59 -22.62 -2.14
N PHE A 112 12.30 -21.31 -2.17
CA PHE A 112 10.96 -20.81 -1.85
C PHE A 112 9.96 -21.08 -2.96
N SER A 113 8.74 -21.40 -2.56
CA SER A 113 7.56 -21.42 -3.42
C SER A 113 6.45 -20.60 -2.77
N LEU A 114 5.75 -19.80 -3.59
CA LEU A 114 4.50 -19.16 -3.17
C LEU A 114 3.50 -20.23 -2.74
N GLN A 115 2.80 -19.95 -1.65
CA GLN A 115 1.72 -20.77 -1.13
C GLN A 115 0.37 -20.12 -1.45
N GLU A 116 -0.73 -20.87 -1.24
CA GLU A 116 -2.09 -20.29 -1.37
C GLU A 116 -2.31 -19.11 -0.41
N HIS A 117 -1.69 -19.15 0.76
CA HIS A 117 -1.75 -18.05 1.72
C HIS A 117 -0.51 -17.15 1.56
N PRO A 118 -0.67 -15.84 1.25
CA PRO A 118 0.44 -14.95 0.93
C PRO A 118 1.40 -14.73 2.12
N ALA A 119 0.93 -14.86 3.36
CA ALA A 119 1.76 -14.80 4.56
C ALA A 119 2.58 -16.09 4.84
N ARG A 120 2.60 -17.06 3.92
CA ARG A 120 3.30 -18.33 4.10
C ARG A 120 4.30 -18.57 2.97
N VAL A 121 5.51 -18.94 3.35
CA VAL A 121 6.54 -19.42 2.43
C VAL A 121 7.01 -20.79 2.88
N THR A 122 7.43 -21.60 1.92
CA THR A 122 8.01 -22.91 2.22
C THR A 122 9.30 -23.07 1.45
N HIS A 123 10.36 -23.43 2.17
CA HIS A 123 11.66 -23.73 1.60
C HIS A 123 11.80 -25.25 1.46
N LYS A 124 11.90 -25.76 0.22
CA LYS A 124 11.94 -27.21 -0.05
C LYS A 124 13.33 -27.76 -0.42
N ARG A 125 14.32 -26.89 -0.61
CA ARG A 125 15.67 -27.30 -1.05
C ARG A 125 16.67 -27.27 0.11
N LEU A 126 17.63 -28.18 0.09
CA LEU A 126 18.80 -28.15 0.97
C LEU A 126 19.91 -27.35 0.27
N GLY A 127 20.40 -26.31 0.93
CA GLY A 127 21.46 -25.43 0.43
C GLY A 127 20.95 -24.26 -0.42
N GLY A 128 21.67 -23.14 -0.36
CA GLY A 128 21.36 -21.88 -1.04
C GLY A 128 20.72 -20.84 -0.11
N TRP A 129 21.05 -19.57 -0.35
CA TRP A 129 20.41 -18.44 0.34
C TRP A 129 19.10 -18.10 -0.36
N SER A 130 18.04 -17.93 0.42
CA SER A 130 16.75 -17.48 -0.07
C SER A 130 16.19 -16.41 0.86
N THR A 131 15.54 -15.40 0.30
CA THR A 131 14.93 -14.31 1.06
C THR A 131 13.49 -14.15 0.62
N ALA A 132 12.57 -14.07 1.57
CA ALA A 132 11.19 -13.69 1.33
C ALA A 132 10.99 -12.29 1.90
N VAL A 133 10.47 -11.38 1.08
CA VAL A 133 10.30 -9.97 1.41
C VAL A 133 8.82 -9.63 1.35
N SER A 134 8.34 -8.98 2.41
CA SER A 134 7.04 -8.32 2.39
C SER A 134 7.18 -6.93 1.78
N GLY A 135 6.29 -6.59 0.85
CA GLY A 135 6.12 -5.24 0.34
C GLY A 135 5.42 -4.32 1.33
N HIS A 136 5.04 -4.81 2.52
CA HIS A 136 4.42 -4.02 3.57
C HIS A 136 5.41 -2.98 4.12
N VAL A 137 5.10 -1.70 3.90
CA VAL A 137 5.90 -0.59 4.44
C VAL A 137 5.50 -0.33 5.88
N MET A 138 6.31 -0.84 6.82
CA MET A 138 6.09 -0.60 8.24
C MET A 138 6.25 0.89 8.58
N ARG A 139 5.16 1.50 9.03
CA ARG A 139 5.19 2.82 9.68
C ARG A 139 5.60 2.69 11.15
N SER A 140 5.61 3.81 11.87
CA SER A 140 5.87 3.83 13.31
C SER A 140 4.98 2.85 14.08
N GLY A 141 5.46 2.40 15.23
CA GLY A 141 4.72 1.48 16.08
C GLY A 141 5.45 0.16 16.28
N ARG A 142 4.82 -0.74 17.03
CA ARG A 142 5.30 -2.11 17.24
C ARG A 142 4.55 -3.04 16.30
N HIS A 143 5.29 -3.70 15.43
CA HIS A 143 4.75 -4.75 14.57
C HIS A 143 5.15 -6.09 15.17
N PHE A 144 4.20 -7.01 15.23
CA PHE A 144 4.43 -8.37 15.70
C PHE A 144 4.19 -9.32 14.55
N VAL A 145 5.09 -10.28 14.39
CA VAL A 145 4.96 -11.35 13.41
C VAL A 145 5.35 -12.64 14.10
N GLU A 146 4.56 -13.68 13.87
CA GLU A 146 4.81 -15.02 14.35
C GLU A 146 5.28 -15.88 13.19
N PHE A 147 6.38 -16.61 13.39
CA PHE A 147 6.93 -17.51 12.39
C PHE A 147 6.92 -18.94 12.91
N THR A 148 6.33 -19.84 12.13
CA THR A 148 6.41 -21.27 12.38
C THR A 148 7.46 -21.88 11.45
N ILE A 149 8.60 -22.26 12.01
CA ILE A 149 9.70 -22.89 11.28
C ILE A 149 9.62 -24.40 11.50
N THR A 150 9.23 -25.15 10.46
CA THR A 150 9.19 -26.61 10.49
C THR A 150 10.43 -27.17 9.81
N VAL A 151 11.19 -28.02 10.50
CA VAL A 151 12.41 -28.65 9.97
C VAL A 151 12.30 -30.15 10.07
N ASN A 152 12.48 -30.83 8.93
CA ASN A 152 12.47 -32.30 8.89
C ASN A 152 13.83 -32.89 9.26
N GLN A 153 14.95 -32.20 8.98
CA GLN A 153 16.33 -32.62 9.31
C GLN A 153 17.27 -31.40 9.44
N GLY A 154 18.14 -31.36 10.47
CA GLY A 154 19.16 -30.33 10.68
C GLY A 154 18.74 -29.14 11.56
N ILE A 155 19.65 -28.16 11.74
CA ILE A 155 19.37 -26.88 12.43
C ILE A 155 18.98 -25.85 11.36
N PRO A 156 17.82 -25.18 11.48
CA PRO A 156 17.45 -24.11 10.55
C PRO A 156 18.37 -22.89 10.74
N MET A 157 19.00 -22.43 9.65
CA MET A 157 19.67 -21.14 9.60
C MET A 157 18.70 -20.14 8.98
N VAL A 158 18.02 -19.36 9.83
CA VAL A 158 16.99 -18.40 9.41
C VAL A 158 17.29 -17.06 10.06
N ASP A 159 17.49 -16.05 9.21
CA ASP A 159 17.65 -14.67 9.65
C ASP A 159 16.35 -13.90 9.41
N LEU A 160 15.79 -13.32 10.47
CA LEU A 160 14.54 -12.55 10.43
C LEU A 160 14.85 -11.09 10.76
N GLY A 161 14.28 -10.16 9.99
CA GLY A 161 14.56 -8.75 10.22
C GLY A 161 13.72 -7.80 9.37
N VAL A 162 13.96 -6.52 9.61
CA VAL A 162 13.36 -5.41 8.88
C VAL A 162 14.33 -4.95 7.82
N ILE A 163 13.89 -4.98 6.57
CA ILE A 163 14.67 -4.45 5.45
C ILE A 163 14.33 -2.98 5.28
N ARG A 164 15.35 -2.12 5.26
CA ARG A 164 15.20 -0.72 4.89
C ARG A 164 15.65 -0.57 3.44
N PRO A 165 14.75 -0.27 2.49
CA PRO A 165 15.17 0.04 1.13
C PRO A 165 16.02 1.31 1.16
N VAL A 166 17.18 1.25 0.51
CA VAL A 166 18.07 2.40 0.33
C VAL A 166 18.25 2.66 -1.16
N SER A 167 18.08 3.91 -1.57
CA SER A 167 18.33 4.33 -2.95
C SER A 167 19.83 4.52 -3.15
N LEU A 168 20.45 3.65 -3.95
CA LEU A 168 21.87 3.72 -4.30
C LEU A 168 22.21 4.86 -5.29
N THR A 169 21.22 5.67 -5.68
CA THR A 169 21.41 6.81 -6.60
C THR A 169 22.21 7.96 -6.00
N ASN A 170 22.55 7.90 -4.71
CA ASN A 170 23.16 9.01 -3.97
C ASN A 170 24.60 8.71 -3.51
N ASP A 171 25.37 7.93 -4.26
CA ASP A 171 26.79 7.64 -3.95
C ASP A 171 27.00 7.15 -2.50
N ILE A 172 26.16 6.22 -2.04
CA ILE A 172 26.26 5.67 -0.67
C ILE A 172 27.57 4.89 -0.56
N ASP A 173 28.46 5.32 0.34
CA ASP A 173 29.69 4.60 0.67
C ASP A 173 29.34 3.51 1.69
N LEU A 174 29.22 2.27 1.21
CA LEU A 174 28.88 1.10 2.04
C LEU A 174 29.87 0.86 3.19
N GLY A 175 31.11 1.35 3.10
CA GLY A 175 32.11 1.23 4.16
C GLY A 175 32.06 2.37 5.17
N ALA A 176 31.79 3.59 4.73
CA ALA A 176 31.77 4.77 5.60
C ALA A 176 30.40 5.01 6.26
N ASP A 177 29.30 4.81 5.53
CA ASP A 177 27.94 5.10 5.99
C ASP A 177 27.38 3.98 6.87
N TRP A 178 27.88 2.76 6.71
CA TRP A 178 27.42 1.59 7.44
C TRP A 178 28.52 1.12 8.39
N ARG A 179 28.38 1.43 9.68
CA ARG A 179 29.28 0.98 10.76
C ARG A 179 29.12 -0.54 11.03
N GLY A 180 29.38 -1.39 10.04
CA GLY A 180 29.30 -2.85 10.16
C GLY A 180 29.51 -3.58 8.82
N SER A 181 29.71 -4.89 8.87
CA SER A 181 29.78 -5.72 7.65
C SER A 181 28.38 -5.83 7.04
N VAL A 182 28.24 -5.40 5.79
CA VAL A 182 27.00 -5.45 5.04
C VAL A 182 27.14 -6.49 3.93
N ASN A 183 26.28 -7.52 3.92
CA ASN A 183 26.18 -8.46 2.81
C ASN A 183 25.07 -8.00 1.85
N PRO A 184 25.39 -7.41 0.68
CA PRO A 184 24.37 -7.09 -0.32
C PRO A 184 23.67 -8.36 -0.79
N MET A 185 22.34 -8.36 -0.75
CA MET A 185 21.52 -9.34 -1.43
C MET A 185 20.93 -8.68 -2.68
N SER A 186 21.40 -9.12 -3.85
CA SER A 186 20.84 -8.69 -5.12
C SER A 186 19.52 -9.40 -5.34
N VAL A 187 18.42 -8.66 -5.26
CA VAL A 187 17.09 -9.18 -5.60
C VAL A 187 16.59 -8.44 -6.83
N SER A 188 16.23 -9.18 -7.86
CA SER A 188 15.60 -8.61 -9.05
C SER A 188 14.09 -8.53 -8.82
N SER A 189 13.59 -7.35 -8.44
CA SER A 189 12.15 -7.08 -8.41
C SER A 189 11.61 -6.84 -9.82
N ARG A 190 10.35 -7.21 -10.05
CA ARG A 190 9.63 -6.96 -11.32
C ARG A 190 9.23 -5.50 -11.52
N HIS A 191 9.35 -4.66 -10.49
CA HIS A 191 8.85 -3.29 -10.53
C HIS A 191 9.95 -2.22 -10.59
N VAL A 192 11.14 -2.43 -9.98
CA VAL A 192 12.38 -1.64 -10.13
C VAL A 192 13.55 -2.48 -9.59
N THR A 193 14.75 -2.44 -10.17
CA THR A 193 15.94 -3.09 -9.60
C THR A 193 16.32 -2.42 -8.26
N HIS A 194 16.13 -3.11 -7.14
CA HIS A 194 16.60 -2.67 -5.82
C HIS A 194 17.52 -3.73 -5.21
N LEU A 195 18.69 -3.32 -4.73
CA LEU A 195 19.56 -4.16 -3.90
C LEU A 195 19.10 -4.03 -2.45
N TYR A 196 18.85 -5.15 -1.78
CA TYR A 196 18.40 -5.17 -0.38
C TYR A 196 19.56 -5.53 0.54
N TYR A 197 19.57 -4.94 1.74
CA TYR A 197 20.60 -5.16 2.76
C TYR A 197 19.98 -5.61 4.07
N GLN A 198 20.59 -6.62 4.68
CA GLN A 198 20.23 -7.13 5.99
C GLN A 198 21.36 -6.83 6.98
N LYS A 199 21.00 -6.31 8.16
CA LYS A 199 21.95 -6.07 9.25
C LYS A 199 22.00 -7.34 10.11
N ASN A 200 23.20 -7.94 10.24
CA ASN A 200 23.47 -9.01 11.20
C ASN A 200 23.48 -8.48 12.64
#